data_AF-A0A6I3V0G7-F1
#
_entry.id   AF-A0A6I3V0G7-F1
#
_cell.length_a   1.000
_cell.length_b   1.000
_cell.length_c   1.000
_cell.angle_alpha   90.00
_cell.angle_beta   90.00
_cell.angle_gamma   90.00
#
_symmetry.space_group_name_H-M   'P 1'
#
loop_
_entity.id
_entity.type
_entity.pdbx_description
1 polymer ?
#
loop_
_entity_poly.entity_id
_entity_poly.type
_entity_poly.pdbx_seq_one_letter_code
_entity_poly.pdbx_strand_id
1 'polypeptide(L)'
;TYIVQGTMNLNDFNDYFDVELESDDVDTIAGYYLTGVGMIPTTEKLSYELVSQNKQIILTNDNVKNGRVTKVKVQITEIETEEETE
;
A
#
# COMPACT_ATOMS: atom_id res chain seq x y z
N THR A 1 4.25 9.95 -6.78
CA THR A 1 4.86 9.28 -5.61
C THR A 1 4.52 10.05 -4.36
N TYR A 2 4.08 9.35 -3.32
CA TYR A 2 3.68 9.92 -2.03
C TYR A 2 4.43 9.24 -0.90
N ILE A 3 4.60 9.93 0.23
CA ILE A 3 5.07 9.36 1.48
C ILE A 3 3.95 9.49 2.50
N VAL A 4 3.38 8.36 2.91
CA VAL A 4 2.26 8.32 3.86
C VAL A 4 2.73 7.87 5.23
N GLN A 5 2.05 8.32 6.28
CA GLN A 5 2.30 7.79 7.63
C GLN A 5 1.80 6.36 7.68
N GLY A 6 2.61 5.45 8.24
CA GLY A 6 2.24 4.05 8.39
C GLY A 6 0.97 3.84 9.21
N THR A 7 0.63 4.81 10.07
CA THR A 7 -0.58 4.84 10.90
C THR A 7 -1.82 5.36 10.17
N MET A 8 -1.71 5.80 8.92
CA MET A 8 -2.89 6.14 8.11
C MET A 8 -3.78 4.91 8.02
N ASN A 9 -5.06 5.07 8.36
CA ASN A 9 -6.01 3.96 8.29
C ASN A 9 -6.37 3.65 6.82
N LEU A 10 -6.90 2.45 6.55
CA LEU A 10 -7.23 2.04 5.19
C LEU A 10 -8.33 2.90 4.56
N ASN A 11 -9.33 3.34 5.33
CA ASN A 11 -10.40 4.20 4.81
C ASN A 11 -9.86 5.56 4.35
N ASP A 12 -9.02 6.23 5.16
CA ASP A 12 -8.38 7.49 4.81
C ASP A 12 -7.46 7.32 3.59
N PHE A 13 -6.78 6.18 3.48
CA PHE A 13 -5.93 5.86 2.33
C PHE A 13 -6.77 5.68 1.06
N ASN A 14 -7.84 4.90 1.16
CA ASN A 14 -8.79 4.63 0.09
C ASN A 14 -9.44 5.93 -0.41
N ASP A 15 -9.96 6.75 0.50
CA ASP A 15 -10.57 8.04 0.20
C ASP A 15 -9.57 9.01 -0.49
N TYR A 16 -8.31 9.03 -0.04
CA TYR A 16 -7.29 9.94 -0.57
C TYR A 16 -6.82 9.54 -1.97
N PHE A 17 -6.62 8.24 -2.21
CA PHE A 17 -6.07 7.73 -3.47
C PHE A 17 -7.13 7.22 -4.45
N ASP A 18 -8.40 7.20 -4.03
CA ASP A 18 -9.52 6.67 -4.79
C ASP A 18 -9.25 5.21 -5.20
N VAL A 19 -8.99 4.39 -4.19
CA VAL A 19 -8.71 2.95 -4.30
C VAL A 19 -9.54 2.20 -3.25
N GLU A 20 -9.60 0.89 -3.35
CA GLU A 20 -10.36 0.02 -2.45
C GLU A 20 -9.43 -1.08 -1.91
N LEU A 21 -8.83 -0.82 -0.75
CA LEU A 21 -8.02 -1.77 0.02
C LEU A 21 -8.78 -2.18 1.27
N GLU A 22 -8.95 -3.49 1.47
CA GLU A 22 -9.70 -4.05 2.60
C GLU A 22 -8.91 -5.15 3.31
N SER A 23 -9.14 -5.30 4.63
CA SER A 23 -8.60 -6.39 5.44
C SER A 23 -9.42 -6.56 6.71
N ASP A 24 -9.73 -7.80 7.09
CA ASP A 24 -10.49 -8.11 8.32
C ASP A 24 -9.66 -7.91 9.61
N ASP A 25 -8.34 -8.05 9.52
CA ASP A 25 -7.43 -8.08 10.68
C ASP A 25 -6.55 -6.82 10.79
N VAL A 26 -6.64 -5.91 9.82
CA VAL A 26 -5.65 -4.82 9.64
C VAL A 26 -6.31 -3.50 9.30
N ASP A 27 -6.08 -2.50 10.15
CA ASP A 27 -6.69 -1.18 9.98
C ASP A 27 -5.82 -0.15 9.27
N THR A 28 -4.51 -0.37 9.13
CA THR A 28 -3.54 0.66 8.71
C THR A 28 -2.73 0.27 7.49
N ILE A 29 -2.27 1.26 6.72
CA ILE A 29 -1.47 1.02 5.52
C ILE A 29 -0.14 0.31 5.81
N ALA A 30 0.51 0.59 6.96
CA ALA A 30 1.71 -0.16 7.34
C ALA A 30 1.39 -1.61 7.68
N GLY A 31 0.29 -1.86 8.40
CA GLY A 31 -0.16 -3.22 8.65
C GLY A 31 -0.46 -3.96 7.35
N TYR A 32 -1.17 -3.30 6.42
CA TYR A 32 -1.60 -3.92 5.17
C TYR A 32 -0.40 -4.27 4.30
N TYR A 33 0.56 -3.35 4.19
CA TYR A 33 1.85 -3.60 3.57
C TYR A 33 2.58 -4.80 4.20
N LEU A 34 2.67 -4.85 5.54
CA LEU A 34 3.37 -5.92 6.26
C LEU A 34 2.72 -7.29 6.06
N THR A 35 1.39 -7.35 6.04
CA THR A 35 0.64 -8.56 5.72
C THR A 35 0.89 -8.98 4.27
N GLY A 36 0.89 -8.02 3.33
CA GLY A 36 1.16 -8.28 1.91
C GLY A 36 2.56 -8.82 1.62
N VAL A 37 3.59 -8.28 2.28
CA VAL A 37 4.97 -8.82 2.15
C VAL A 37 5.22 -10.09 2.97
N GLY A 38 4.36 -10.38 3.96
CA GLY A 38 4.43 -11.60 4.78
C GLY A 38 5.67 -11.72 5.67
N MET A 39 6.36 -10.62 5.96
CA MET A 39 7.62 -10.64 6.72
C MET A 39 7.76 -9.50 7.71
N ILE A 40 8.59 -9.74 8.73
CA ILE A 40 8.96 -8.72 9.72
C ILE A 40 9.79 -7.63 9.05
N PRO A 41 9.50 -6.34 9.28
CA PRO A 41 10.21 -5.26 8.62
C PRO A 41 11.69 -5.22 9.03
N THR A 42 12.55 -5.09 8.03
CA THR A 42 13.98 -4.86 8.20
C THR A 42 14.36 -3.49 7.63
N THR A 43 15.65 -3.16 7.61
CA THR A 43 16.16 -1.96 6.93
C THR A 43 16.21 -2.10 5.42
N GLU A 44 16.03 -3.31 4.88
CA GLU A 44 15.95 -3.56 3.44
C GLU A 44 14.68 -2.93 2.86
N LYS A 45 14.81 -2.37 1.65
CA LYS A 45 13.69 -1.77 0.92
C LYS A 45 12.98 -2.84 0.12
N LEU A 46 11.76 -3.16 0.53
CA LEU A 46 10.90 -4.13 -0.13
C LEU A 46 9.65 -3.44 -0.65
N SER A 47 9.17 -3.92 -1.78
CA SER A 47 7.97 -3.41 -2.43
C SER A 47 6.90 -4.50 -2.44
N TYR A 48 5.66 -4.08 -2.18
CA TYR A 48 4.45 -4.86 -2.37
C TYR A 48 3.64 -4.21 -3.48
N GLU A 49 3.33 -4.98 -4.53
CA GLU A 49 2.59 -4.50 -5.69
C GLU A 49 1.19 -5.11 -5.72
N LEU A 50 0.21 -4.29 -6.04
CA LEU A 50 -1.19 -4.68 -6.13
C LEU A 50 -1.94 -3.80 -7.13
N VAL A 51 -3.15 -4.21 -7.47
CA VAL A 51 -4.07 -3.46 -8.33
C VAL A 51 -5.38 -3.25 -7.59
N SER A 52 -5.91 -2.03 -7.64
CA SER A 52 -7.24 -1.68 -7.11
C SER A 52 -7.79 -0.50 -7.91
N GLN A 53 -9.09 -0.51 -8.22
CA GLN A 53 -9.76 0.58 -8.95
C GLN A 53 -9.00 1.04 -10.21
N ASN A 54 -8.61 0.10 -11.06
CA ASN A 54 -7.89 0.36 -12.32
C ASN A 54 -6.57 1.14 -12.12
N LYS A 55 -5.95 0.99 -10.95
CA LYS A 55 -4.66 1.58 -10.59
C LYS A 55 -3.70 0.50 -10.13
N GLN A 56 -2.50 0.49 -10.68
CA GLN A 56 -1.37 -0.24 -10.10
C GLN A 56 -0.82 0.57 -8.93
N ILE A 57 -0.69 -0.07 -7.77
CA ILE A 57 -0.19 0.50 -6.53
C ILE A 57 1.08 -0.24 -6.13
N ILE A 58 2.13 0.51 -5.78
CA ILE A 58 3.38 -0.03 -5.23
C ILE A 58 3.61 0.60 -3.87
N LEU A 59 3.63 -0.23 -2.83
CA LEU A 59 3.90 0.13 -1.45
C LEU A 59 5.32 -0.30 -1.09
N THR A 60 6.18 0.63 -0.66
CA THR A 60 7.56 0.34 -0.23
C THR A 60 7.78 0.85 1.18
N ASN A 61 8.44 0.09 2.05
CA ASN A 61 8.81 0.59 3.39
C ASN A 61 9.78 1.79 3.27
N ASP A 62 9.31 3.00 3.61
CA ASP A 62 10.13 4.20 3.52
C ASP A 62 10.99 4.41 4.78
N ASN A 63 10.39 4.23 5.95
CA ASN A 63 11.11 4.39 7.21
C ASN A 63 10.71 3.32 8.22
N VAL A 64 11.70 2.70 8.86
CA VAL A 64 11.50 1.71 9.93
C VAL A 64 12.15 2.24 11.21
N LYS A 65 11.38 2.28 12.29
CA LYS A 65 11.84 2.71 13.61
C LYS A 65 11.33 1.74 14.67
N ASN A 66 12.23 1.23 15.51
CA ASN A 66 11.90 0.29 16.58
C ASN A 66 11.08 -0.93 16.08
N GLY A 67 11.45 -1.49 14.92
CA GLY A 67 10.76 -2.62 14.31
C GLY A 67 9.39 -2.31 13.70
N ARG A 68 9.02 -1.02 13.54
CA ARG A 68 7.75 -0.59 12.94
C ARG A 68 7.99 0.21 11.68
N VAL A 69 7.22 -0.08 10.62
CA VAL A 69 7.17 0.76 9.42
C VAL A 69 6.40 2.04 9.78
N THR A 70 7.10 3.17 9.87
CA THR A 70 6.51 4.47 10.25
C THR A 70 6.11 5.28 9.03
N LYS A 71 6.72 5.02 7.87
CA LYS A 71 6.37 5.65 6.60
C LYS A 71 6.37 4.61 5.49
N VAL A 72 5.39 4.74 4.60
CA VAL A 72 5.27 3.93 3.38
C VAL A 72 5.39 4.87 2.20
N LYS A 73 6.26 4.52 1.25
CA LYS A 73 6.33 5.17 -0.06
C LYS A 73 5.28 4.51 -0.94
N VAL A 74 4.46 5.34 -1.59
CA VAL A 74 3.32 4.91 -2.40
C VAL A 74 3.53 5.43 -3.82
N GLN A 75 3.49 4.53 -4.79
CA GLN A 75 3.47 4.85 -6.21
C GLN A 75 2.15 4.34 -6.79
N ILE A 76 1.47 5.18 -7.56
CA ILE A 76 0.18 4.86 -8.16
C ILE A 76 0.26 5.25 -9.63
N THR A 77 -0.17 4.33 -10.49
CA THR A 77 -0.25 4.50 -11.93
C THR A 77 -1.60 4.00 -12.38
N GLU A 78 -2.35 4.79 -13.15
CA GLU A 78 -3.56 4.30 -13.82
C GLU A 78 -3.18 3.22 -14.83
N ILE A 79 -3.93 2.13 -14.85
CA ILE A 79 -3.78 1.07 -15.85
C ILE A 79 -4.97 1.12 -16.80
N GLU A 80 -4.69 1.18 -18.09
CA GLU A 80 -5.72 0.98 -19.10
C GLU A 80 -6.17 -0.47 -18.99
N THR A 81 -7.44 -0.65 -18.65
CA THR A 81 -8.08 -1.95 -18.76
C THR A 81 -8.49 -2.02 -20.20
N GLU A 82 -7.78 -2.83 -21.00
CA GLU A 82 -8.34 -3.26 -22.27
C GLU A 82 -9.65 -3.97 -21.91
N GLU A 83 -10.78 -3.28 -22.11
CA GLU A 83 -12.07 -3.94 -22.16
C GLU A 83 -11.91 -5.04 -23.22
N GLU A 84 -11.93 -6.32 -22.81
CA GLU A 84 -12.18 -7.40 -23.75
C GLU A 84 -13.54 -7.09 -24.39
N THR A 85 -13.52 -6.50 -25.58
CA THR A 85 -14.69 -6.40 -26.44
C THR A 85 -15.12 -7.81 -26.82
N GLU A 86 -16.23 -8.23 -26.20
CA GLU A 86 -17.15 -9.35 -26.51
C GLU A 86 -16.65 -10.80 -26.41
#